data_AF-A0A7S0HTH4-F1
#
_entry.id   AF-A0A7S0HTH4-F1
#
_cell.length_a   1.000
_cell.length_b   1.000
_cell.length_c   1.000
_cell.angle_alpha   90.00
_cell.angle_beta   90.00
_cell.angle_gamma   90.00
#
_symmetry.space_group_name_H-M   'P 1'
#
loop_
_entity.id
_entity.type
_entity.pdbx_description
1 polymer ?
#
loop_
_entity_poly.entity_id
_entity_poly.type
_entity_poly.pdbx_seq_one_letter_code
_entity_poly.pdbx_strand_id
1 'polypeptide(L)'
;MAANVKGQVPCTCILLDTSASMNQKTSSNISLLDMAKAAIEQMVRRFPNERQHRFLLVTTRYGGTVEAGWGDSQHVFLQKVKNAVARGPSDFP
;
A
#
# COMPACT_ATOMS: atom_id res chain seq x y z
N MET A 1 -5.68 -17.58 14.98
CA MET A 1 -4.58 -18.24 14.23
C MET A 1 -5.20 -18.87 13.00
N ALA A 2 -5.00 -18.29 11.81
CA ALA A 2 -5.56 -18.85 10.57
C ALA A 2 -4.74 -20.08 10.15
N ALA A 3 -5.44 -21.18 9.86
CA ALA A 3 -4.83 -22.45 9.45
C ALA A 3 -4.04 -22.28 8.14
N ASN A 4 -2.76 -22.64 8.17
CA ASN A 4 -1.90 -22.59 6.99
C ASN A 4 -2.17 -23.82 6.12
N VAL A 5 -2.97 -23.66 5.06
CA VAL A 5 -3.23 -24.70 4.06
C VAL A 5 -1.97 -24.89 3.23
N LYS A 6 -1.44 -26.12 3.15
CA LYS A 6 -0.22 -26.44 2.38
C LYS A 6 -0.33 -25.91 0.95
N GLY A 7 0.58 -25.01 0.57
CA GLY A 7 0.66 -24.42 -0.77
C GLY A 7 0.04 -23.02 -0.90
N GLN A 8 -0.60 -22.49 0.14
CA GLN A 8 -1.18 -21.15 0.12
C GLN A 8 -0.16 -20.10 0.60
N VAL A 9 0.18 -19.15 -0.26
CA VAL A 9 1.01 -17.99 0.14
C VAL A 9 0.08 -16.97 0.78
N PRO A 10 0.37 -16.49 2.01
CA PRO A 10 -0.39 -15.42 2.62
C PRO A 10 -0.38 -14.15 1.76
N CYS A 11 -1.50 -13.43 1.77
CA CYS A 11 -1.74 -12.28 0.92
C CYS A 11 -2.24 -11.11 1.77
N THR A 12 -1.71 -9.90 1.56
CA THR A 12 -2.23 -8.67 2.19
C THR A 12 -2.61 -7.66 1.12
N CYS A 13 -3.86 -7.20 1.18
CA CYS A 13 -4.32 -6.04 0.43
C CYS A 13 -4.12 -4.78 1.26
N ILE A 14 -3.48 -3.77 0.68
CA ILE A 14 -3.22 -2.48 1.27
C ILE A 14 -4.06 -1.46 0.51
N LEU A 15 -5.03 -0.88 1.20
CA LEU A 15 -5.75 0.28 0.72
C LEU A 15 -5.03 1.55 1.21
N LEU A 16 -4.45 2.29 0.27
CA LEU A 16 -3.79 3.56 0.54
C LEU A 16 -4.71 4.70 0.13
N ASP A 17 -5.10 5.55 1.09
CA ASP A 17 -5.76 6.80 0.75
C ASP A 17 -4.76 7.74 0.05
N THR A 18 -5.11 8.17 -1.15
CA THR A 18 -4.37 9.14 -1.96
C THR A 18 -5.20 10.39 -2.23
N SER A 19 -6.23 10.65 -1.45
CA SER A 19 -7.04 11.87 -1.55
C SER A 19 -6.25 13.12 -1.16
N ALA A 20 -6.76 14.30 -1.54
CA ALA A 20 -6.11 15.58 -1.28
C ALA A 20 -5.95 15.89 0.22
N SER A 21 -6.81 15.34 1.09
CA SER A 21 -6.72 15.49 2.55
C SER A 21 -5.42 14.87 3.10
N MET A 22 -4.85 13.87 2.42
CA MET A 22 -3.59 13.26 2.80
C MET A 22 -2.36 14.18 2.60
N ASN A 23 -2.53 15.36 1.99
CA ASN A 23 -1.52 16.43 2.01
C ASN A 23 -1.43 17.18 3.35
N GLN A 24 -2.38 16.95 4.27
CA GLN A 24 -2.32 17.51 5.61
C GLN A 24 -1.00 17.10 6.28
N LYS A 25 -0.41 18.04 7.01
CA LYS A 25 0.89 17.84 7.63
C LYS A 25 0.76 17.66 9.14
N THR A 26 1.64 16.83 9.68
CA THR A 26 1.86 16.72 11.12
C THR A 26 2.58 17.95 11.67
N SER A 27 2.70 18.04 12.99
CA SER A 27 3.55 19.05 13.66
C SER A 27 5.01 19.02 13.20
N SER A 28 5.50 17.89 12.72
CA SER A 28 6.84 17.70 12.16
C SER A 28 6.94 18.04 10.66
N ASN A 29 5.93 18.66 10.06
CA ASN A 29 5.89 19.06 8.64
C ASN A 29 5.97 17.87 7.65
N ILE A 30 5.62 16.67 8.10
CA ILE A 30 5.52 15.44 7.29
C ILE A 30 4.07 15.28 6.85
N SER A 31 3.81 14.98 5.57
CA SER A 31 2.44 14.73 5.10
C SER A 31 1.90 13.40 5.64
N LEU A 32 0.59 13.30 5.82
CA LEU A 32 -0.06 12.03 6.18
C LEU A 32 0.26 10.93 5.15
N LEU A 33 0.33 11.30 3.87
CA LEU A 33 0.72 10.37 2.81
C LEU A 33 2.16 9.86 2.98
N ASP A 34 3.12 10.74 3.29
CA ASP A 34 4.51 10.33 3.49
C ASP A 34 4.66 9.42 4.71
N MET A 35 3.89 9.68 5.78
CA MET A 35 3.83 8.81 6.94
C MET A 35 3.27 7.41 6.58
N ALA A 36 2.19 7.36 5.80
CA ALA A 36 1.60 6.10 5.35
C ALA A 36 2.57 5.30 4.46
N LYS A 37 3.26 5.97 3.52
CA LYS A 37 4.28 5.34 2.67
C LYS A 37 5.40 4.70 3.50
N ALA A 38 5.92 5.44 4.48
CA ALA A 38 6.98 4.95 5.36
C ALA A 38 6.54 3.72 6.17
N ALA A 39 5.30 3.73 6.69
CA ALA A 39 4.73 2.59 7.41
C ALA A 39 4.57 1.35 6.52
N ILE A 40 4.09 1.53 5.29
CA ILE A 40 3.96 0.44 4.30
C ILE A 40 5.33 -0.14 3.96
N GLU A 41 6.33 0.71 3.70
CA GLU A 41 7.70 0.26 3.40
C GLU A 41 8.29 -0.57 4.54
N GLN A 42 8.12 -0.13 5.79
CA GLN A 42 8.56 -0.87 6.97
C GLN A 42 7.81 -2.21 7.11
N MET A 43 6.52 -2.25 6.82
CA MET A 43 5.73 -3.47 6.86
C MET A 43 6.19 -4.49 5.82
N VAL A 44 6.40 -4.07 4.56
CA VAL A 44 6.84 -4.96 3.47
C VAL A 44 8.24 -5.52 3.75
N ARG A 45 9.15 -4.72 4.32
CA ARG A 45 10.50 -5.17 4.71
C ARG A 45 10.53 -6.32 5.71
N ARG A 46 9.43 -6.55 6.46
CA ARG A 46 9.32 -7.71 7.36
C ARG A 46 9.15 -9.03 6.62
N PHE A 47 8.83 -8.98 5.33
CA PHE A 47 8.64 -10.14 4.46
C PHE A 47 9.68 -10.10 3.34
N PRO A 48 10.93 -10.50 3.58
CA PRO A 48 12.04 -10.32 2.63
C PRO A 48 11.92 -11.16 1.35
N ASN A 49 10.91 -12.04 1.25
CA ASN A 49 10.73 -12.93 0.12
C ASN A 49 9.26 -12.98 -0.31
N GLU A 50 9.00 -12.69 -1.58
CA GLU A 50 7.66 -12.74 -2.23
C GLU A 50 6.99 -14.13 -2.16
N ARG A 51 7.78 -15.20 -2.05
CA ARG A 51 7.24 -16.56 -1.85
C ARG A 51 6.64 -16.76 -0.45
N GLN A 52 6.97 -15.88 0.50
CA GLN A 52 6.43 -15.90 1.86
C GLN A 52 5.17 -15.06 1.97
N HIS A 53 5.02 -14.00 1.16
CA HIS A 53 3.90 -13.08 1.26
C HIS A 53 3.69 -12.26 -0.02
N ARG A 54 2.44 -12.15 -0.49
CA ARG A 54 2.07 -11.32 -1.63
C ARG A 54 1.35 -10.06 -1.19
N PHE A 55 1.63 -8.95 -1.86
CA PHE A 55 1.03 -7.66 -1.59
C PHE A 55 0.20 -7.17 -2.77
N LEU A 56 -0.97 -6.59 -2.47
CA LEU A 56 -1.81 -5.88 -3.44
C LEU A 56 -1.92 -4.42 -2.97
N LEU A 57 -1.68 -3.46 -3.86
CA LEU A 57 -1.88 -2.04 -3.58
C LEU A 57 -3.14 -1.54 -4.28
N VAL A 58 -4.05 -0.98 -3.51
CA VAL A 58 -5.26 -0.30 -3.99
C VAL A 58 -5.21 1.14 -3.52
N THR A 59 -5.62 2.08 -4.37
CA THR A 59 -5.72 3.50 -4.01
C THR A 59 -7.15 4.00 -4.05
N THR A 60 -7.45 5.06 -3.31
CA THR A 60 -8.80 5.69 -3.23
C THR A 60 -9.16 6.56 -4.43
N ARG A 61 -8.34 6.55 -5.49
CA ARG A 61 -8.58 7.31 -6.71
C ARG A 61 -9.85 6.82 -7.42
N TYR A 62 -10.57 7.74 -8.07
CA TYR A 62 -11.78 7.48 -8.87
C TYR A 62 -11.70 6.13 -9.62
N GLY A 63 -12.50 5.15 -9.16
CA GLY A 63 -12.54 3.79 -9.70
C GLY A 63 -11.79 2.70 -8.90
N GLY A 64 -11.17 3.02 -7.75
CA GLY A 64 -10.51 2.03 -6.89
C GLY A 64 -9.38 1.30 -7.60
N THR A 65 -8.41 2.05 -8.14
CA THR A 65 -7.40 1.48 -9.03
C THR A 65 -6.43 0.59 -8.27
N VAL A 66 -6.32 -0.66 -8.75
CA VAL A 66 -5.22 -1.56 -8.40
C VAL A 66 -3.95 -1.01 -9.01
N GLU A 67 -3.04 -0.53 -8.17
CA GLU A 67 -1.76 0.05 -8.61
C GLU A 67 -0.65 -1.01 -8.68
N ALA A 68 -0.74 -2.07 -7.88
CA ALA A 68 0.14 -3.23 -7.92
C ALA A 68 -0.65 -4.49 -7.56
N GLY A 69 -0.51 -5.54 -8.38
CA GLY A 69 -1.21 -6.81 -8.36
C GLY A 69 -0.49 -7.93 -7.58
N TRP A 70 -1.17 -9.07 -7.40
CA TRP A 70 -0.61 -10.27 -6.74
C TRP A 70 0.59 -10.90 -7.45
N GLY A 71 0.79 -10.59 -8.74
CA GLY A 71 1.90 -11.09 -9.56
C GLY A 71 3.06 -10.10 -9.68
N ASP A 72 2.92 -8.89 -9.14
CA ASP A 72 3.97 -7.89 -9.17
C ASP A 72 5.02 -8.18 -8.09
N SER A 73 6.27 -7.84 -8.41
CA SER A 73 7.36 -7.97 -7.45
C SER A 73 7.21 -6.96 -6.31
N GLN A 74 7.79 -7.26 -5.14
CA GLN A 74 7.91 -6.34 -4.01
C GLN A 74 8.60 -5.05 -4.42
N HIS A 75 9.55 -5.10 -5.36
CA HIS A 75 10.19 -3.90 -5.89
C HIS A 75 9.18 -3.00 -6.64
N VAL A 76 8.38 -3.57 -7.54
CA VAL A 76 7.34 -2.83 -8.27
C VAL A 76 6.29 -2.27 -7.32
N PHE A 77 5.85 -3.07 -6.35
CA PHE A 77 4.94 -2.64 -5.29
C PHE A 77 5.48 -1.43 -4.53
N LEU A 78 6.73 -1.48 -4.06
CA LEU A 78 7.35 -0.38 -3.30
C LEU A 78 7.57 0.88 -4.16
N GLN A 79 7.88 0.73 -5.45
CA GLN A 79 7.95 1.86 -6.38
C GLN A 79 6.58 2.55 -6.52
N LYS A 80 5.50 1.77 -6.62
CA LYS A 80 4.13 2.31 -6.68
C LYS A 80 3.76 3.07 -5.41
N VAL A 81 4.09 2.53 -4.23
CA VAL A 81 3.91 3.22 -2.94
C VAL A 81 4.68 4.55 -2.92
N LYS A 82 5.96 4.54 -3.31
CA LYS A 82 6.81 5.75 -3.32
C LYS A 82 6.24 6.84 -4.22
N ASN A 83 5.76 6.46 -5.40
CA ASN A 83 5.25 7.36 -6.42
C ASN A 83 3.79 7.82 -6.20
N ALA A 84 3.11 7.31 -5.18
CA ALA A 84 1.75 7.75 -4.85
C ALA A 84 1.72 9.26 -4.55
N VAL A 85 0.68 9.96 -4.99
CA VAL A 85 0.53 11.42 -4.76
C VAL A 85 -0.88 11.71 -4.28
N ALA A 86 -1.00 12.56 -3.25
CA ALA A 86 -2.26 12.96 -2.66
C ALA A 86 -2.98 13.99 -3.55
N ARG A 87 -4.08 13.61 -4.21
CA ARG A 87 -4.85 14.45 -5.15
C ARG A 87 -6.31 14.00 -5.23
N GLY A 88 -7.19 14.95 -5.52
CA GLY A 88 -8.62 14.69 -5.74
C GLY A 88 -9.38 14.35 -4.45
N PRO A 89 -10.72 14.20 -4.51
CA PRO A 89 -11.51 13.71 -3.39
C PRO A 89 -11.22 12.23 -3.12
N SER A 90 -11.53 11.77 -1.90
CA SER A 90 -11.62 10.33 -1.60
C SER A 90 -12.95 9.81 -2.13
N ASP A 91 -12.93 8.83 -3.03
CA ASP A 91 -14.14 8.23 -3.59
C ASP A 91 -14.51 6.90 -2.89
N PHE A 92 -14.03 6.71 -1.66
CA PHE A 92 -14.41 5.55 -0.85
C PHE A 92 -15.81 5.81 -0.27
N PRO A 93 -16.78 4.90 -0.48
CA PRO A 93 -18.14 5.05 0.04
C PRO A 93 -18.21 4.98 1.57
#